data_AF-A0A951LW78-F1
#
_entry.id   AF-A0A951LW78-F1
#
_cell.length_a   1.000
_cell.length_b   1.000
_cell.length_c   1.000
_cell.angle_alpha   90.00
_cell.angle_beta   90.00
_cell.angle_gamma   90.00
#
_symmetry.space_group_name_H-M   'P 1'
#
loop_
_entity.id
_entity.type
_entity.pdbx_description
1 polymer ?
#
loop_
_entity_poly.entity_id
_entity_poly.type
_entity_poly.pdbx_seq_one_letter_code
_entity_poly.pdbx_strand_id
1 'polypeptide(L)'
;AQRFWRVLASSHRVFSRFRTGFLGKVSPVHFFWGSFDLAVTRFSGRTAPKHPGGVPNLPDDVAREAYSHEVSSAGFWPGGGGAPVEDAAFYSYAYPTPDGFAQAKVKPEAAYFHAQLGEFILPYDALRSARDPDAALLEFLQSTYDAAADLAHWDRKALECALGAPGKVRPI
;
A
#
# COMPACT_ATOMS: atom_id res chain seq x y z
N ALA A 1 -15.19 -20.39 -8.76
CA ALA A 1 -14.45 -21.00 -7.64
C ALA A 1 -13.05 -20.40 -7.41
N GLN A 2 -12.21 -20.16 -8.42
CA GLN A 2 -10.79 -19.78 -8.20
C GLN A 2 -10.44 -18.27 -8.29
N ARG A 3 -11.43 -17.38 -8.46
CA ARG A 3 -11.16 -15.95 -8.74
C ARG A 3 -10.35 -15.28 -7.63
N PHE A 4 -10.75 -15.46 -6.37
CA PHE A 4 -10.08 -14.85 -5.22
C PHE A 4 -8.60 -15.25 -5.13
N TRP A 5 -8.31 -16.55 -5.13
CA TRP A 5 -6.93 -17.06 -5.12
C TRP A 5 -6.09 -16.48 -6.27
N ARG A 6 -6.64 -16.42 -7.50
CA ARG A 6 -5.91 -15.89 -8.65
C ARG A 6 -5.55 -14.42 -8.47
N VAL A 7 -6.46 -13.62 -7.92
CA VAL A 7 -6.20 -12.21 -7.60
C VAL A 7 -5.11 -12.09 -6.54
N LEU A 8 -5.20 -12.86 -5.44
CA LEU A 8 -4.16 -12.85 -4.41
C LEU A 8 -2.79 -13.23 -4.98
N ALA A 9 -2.71 -14.27 -5.82
CA ALA A 9 -1.46 -14.71 -6.43
C ALA A 9 -0.87 -13.66 -7.40
N SER A 10 -1.71 -13.01 -8.22
CA SER A 10 -1.25 -11.93 -9.10
C SER A 10 -0.80 -10.70 -8.31
N SER A 11 -1.58 -10.28 -7.31
CA SER A 11 -1.25 -9.14 -6.45
C SER A 11 0.04 -9.39 -5.68
N HIS A 12 0.21 -10.58 -5.10
CA HIS A 12 1.43 -10.97 -4.40
C HIS A 12 2.68 -10.83 -5.28
N ARG A 13 2.59 -11.22 -6.56
CA ARG A 13 3.71 -11.07 -7.50
C ARG A 13 4.05 -9.60 -7.76
N VAL A 14 3.06 -8.74 -7.96
CA VAL A 14 3.28 -7.29 -8.15
C VAL A 14 3.82 -6.64 -6.89
N PHE A 15 3.26 -6.96 -5.72
CA PHE A 15 3.75 -6.47 -4.43
C PHE A 15 5.18 -6.92 -4.16
N SER A 16 5.50 -8.18 -4.48
CA SER A 16 6.86 -8.70 -4.38
C SER A 16 7.84 -7.93 -5.26
N ARG A 17 7.46 -7.58 -6.50
CA ARG A 17 8.26 -6.72 -7.38
C ARG A 17 8.40 -5.32 -6.81
N PHE A 18 7.31 -4.70 -6.34
CA PHE A 18 7.33 -3.39 -5.71
C PHE A 18 8.32 -3.33 -4.53
N ARG A 19 8.36 -4.37 -3.69
CA ARG A 19 9.32 -4.45 -2.55
C ARG A 19 10.78 -4.35 -2.98
N THR A 20 11.14 -4.82 -4.17
CA THR A 20 12.55 -4.85 -4.62
C THR A 20 13.16 -3.47 -4.87
N GLY A 21 12.34 -2.43 -5.05
CA GLY A 21 12.81 -1.05 -5.22
C GLY A 21 13.11 -0.32 -3.90
N PHE A 22 13.10 -1.01 -2.76
CA PHE A 22 13.26 -0.42 -1.44
C PHE A 22 14.38 -1.13 -0.66
N LEU A 23 15.30 -0.34 -0.10
CA LEU A 23 16.46 -0.76 0.68
C LEU A 23 16.16 -0.83 2.18
N GLY A 24 15.22 -0.02 2.65
CA GLY A 24 14.82 0.04 4.05
C GLY A 24 13.99 -1.17 4.50
N LYS A 25 13.52 -1.13 5.75
CA LYS A 25 12.60 -2.16 6.26
C LYS A 25 11.32 -2.15 5.44
N VAL A 26 10.91 -3.33 4.99
CA VAL A 26 9.66 -3.57 4.28
C VAL A 26 9.06 -4.88 4.75
N SER A 27 7.75 -4.91 5.03
CA SER A 27 7.08 -6.14 5.44
C SER A 27 7.18 -7.20 4.32
N PRO A 28 7.10 -8.49 4.64
CA PRO A 28 6.61 -9.47 3.68
C PRO A 28 5.22 -9.08 3.16
N VAL A 29 4.78 -9.73 2.08
CA VAL A 29 3.38 -9.60 1.65
C VAL A 29 2.53 -10.43 2.60
N HIS A 30 1.69 -9.78 3.41
CA HIS A 30 0.90 -10.42 4.44
C HIS A 30 -0.55 -10.57 4.01
N PHE A 31 -1.18 -11.67 4.43
CA PHE A 31 -2.63 -11.81 4.39
C PHE A 31 -3.15 -11.72 5.82
N PHE A 32 -3.99 -10.74 6.11
CA PHE A 32 -4.58 -10.52 7.43
C PHE A 32 -5.98 -11.11 7.48
N TRP A 33 -6.20 -12.08 8.36
CA TRP A 33 -7.51 -12.73 8.50
C TRP A 33 -8.59 -11.84 9.14
N GLY A 34 -8.20 -10.87 9.98
CA GLY A 34 -9.13 -9.98 10.68
C GLY A 34 -9.82 -8.98 9.74
N SER A 35 -9.03 -8.30 8.92
CA SER A 35 -9.46 -7.35 7.89
C SER A 35 -9.72 -8.01 6.53
N PHE A 36 -9.32 -9.28 6.38
CA PHE A 36 -9.46 -10.09 5.17
C PHE A 36 -8.80 -9.46 3.94
N ASP A 37 -7.57 -8.98 4.11
CA ASP A 37 -6.85 -8.20 3.11
C ASP A 37 -5.40 -8.67 2.91
N LEU A 38 -4.85 -8.32 1.74
CA LEU A 38 -3.44 -8.50 1.44
C LEU A 38 -2.73 -7.16 1.60
N ALA A 39 -1.58 -7.10 2.28
CA ALA A 39 -0.85 -5.84 2.46
C ALA A 39 0.68 -5.97 2.29
N VAL A 40 1.29 -4.84 1.94
CA VAL A 40 2.73 -4.61 1.93
C VAL A 40 3.03 -3.21 2.45
N THR A 41 3.99 -3.09 3.37
CA THR A 41 4.27 -1.85 4.08
C THR A 41 5.76 -1.52 4.06
N ARG A 42 6.10 -0.30 3.62
CA ARG A 42 7.46 0.28 3.69
C ARG A 42 7.56 1.19 4.90
N PHE A 43 8.74 1.23 5.50
CA PHE A 43 9.02 2.01 6.70
C PHE A 43 10.13 3.04 6.42
N SER A 44 9.94 4.28 6.86
CA SER A 44 10.97 5.33 6.71
C SER A 44 12.18 5.11 7.63
N GLY A 45 11.97 4.37 8.73
CA GLY A 45 12.92 4.21 9.82
C GLY A 45 12.77 5.25 10.94
N ARG A 46 11.98 6.31 10.74
CA ARG A 46 11.65 7.30 11.78
C ARG A 46 10.47 6.84 12.63
N THR A 47 10.44 7.24 13.90
CA THR A 47 9.29 7.00 14.79
C THR A 47 8.10 7.86 14.39
N ALA A 48 6.88 7.37 14.60
CA ALA A 48 5.66 8.11 14.37
C ALA A 48 5.04 8.60 15.69
N PRO A 49 4.13 9.60 15.65
CA PRO A 49 3.28 9.92 16.80
C PRO A 49 2.49 8.68 17.26
N LYS A 50 2.12 8.64 18.55
CA LYS A 50 1.34 7.54 19.11
C LYS A 50 -0.02 7.44 18.41
N HIS A 51 -0.35 6.25 17.89
CA HIS A 51 -1.63 6.01 17.24
C HIS A 51 -2.81 6.30 18.18
N PRO A 52 -3.85 7.04 17.74
CA PRO A 52 -4.96 7.45 18.60
C PRO A 52 -5.74 6.24 19.15
N GLY A 53 -5.78 5.14 18.39
CA GLY A 53 -6.55 3.95 18.76
C GLY A 53 -8.00 4.05 18.28
N GLY A 54 -8.90 3.31 18.92
CA GLY A 54 -10.34 3.39 18.65
C GLY A 54 -10.82 2.69 17.37
N VAL A 55 -9.98 1.84 16.78
CA VAL A 55 -10.39 0.99 15.64
C VAL A 55 -11.29 -0.14 16.18
N PRO A 56 -12.52 -0.31 15.66
CA PRO A 56 -13.43 -1.34 16.14
C PRO A 56 -12.80 -2.74 16.09
N ASN A 57 -12.92 -3.49 17.20
CA ASN A 57 -12.39 -4.85 17.34
C ASN A 57 -10.85 -4.98 17.22
N LEU A 58 -10.09 -3.88 17.27
CA LEU A 58 -8.63 -3.88 17.29
C LEU A 58 -8.14 -3.22 18.59
N PRO A 59 -7.45 -3.94 19.49
CA PRO A 59 -6.91 -3.34 20.71
C PRO A 59 -5.95 -2.20 20.41
N ASP A 60 -6.08 -1.11 21.15
CA ASP A 60 -5.25 0.10 20.99
C ASP A 60 -3.75 -0.19 21.02
N ASP A 61 -3.31 -1.08 21.91
CA ASP A 61 -1.89 -1.41 22.05
C ASP A 61 -1.35 -2.14 20.82
N VAL A 62 -2.19 -2.93 20.13
CA VAL A 62 -1.83 -3.54 18.85
C VAL A 62 -1.68 -2.47 17.77
N ALA A 63 -2.62 -1.52 17.69
CA ALA A 63 -2.54 -0.42 16.73
C ALA A 63 -1.30 0.46 16.98
N ARG A 64 -1.02 0.80 18.24
CA ARG A 64 0.14 1.63 18.63
C ARG A 64 1.47 0.95 18.33
N GLU A 65 1.55 -0.37 18.52
CA GLU A 65 2.74 -1.13 18.15
C GLU A 65 2.92 -1.21 16.62
N ALA A 66 1.85 -1.55 15.90
CA ALA A 66 1.86 -1.68 14.44
C ALA A 66 2.23 -0.36 13.73
N TYR A 67 1.82 0.77 14.31
CA TYR A 67 2.04 2.12 13.78
C TYR A 67 3.05 2.94 14.60
N SER A 68 4.00 2.27 15.27
CA SER A 68 5.05 2.92 16.07
C SER A 68 6.06 3.73 15.24
N HIS A 69 6.17 3.42 13.94
CA HIS A 69 7.09 4.05 12.99
C HIS A 69 6.31 4.57 11.79
N GLU A 70 6.89 5.52 11.06
CA GLU A 70 6.25 6.04 9.87
C GLU A 70 6.18 4.97 8.78
N VAL A 71 5.01 4.86 8.16
CA VAL A 71 4.72 3.85 7.15
C VAL A 71 4.08 4.44 5.90
N SER A 72 4.36 3.78 4.79
CA SER A 72 3.57 3.82 3.57
C SER A 72 3.10 2.39 3.33
N SER A 73 1.80 2.18 3.43
CA SER A 73 1.17 0.87 3.31
C SER A 73 0.27 0.84 2.08
N ALA A 74 0.18 -0.33 1.46
CA ALA A 74 -0.74 -0.58 0.36
C ALA A 74 -1.19 -2.03 0.35
N GLY A 75 -2.39 -2.27 -0.17
CA GLY A 75 -2.98 -3.59 -0.12
C GLY A 75 -4.17 -3.80 -1.05
N PHE A 76 -4.84 -4.93 -0.86
CA PHE A 76 -6.01 -5.36 -1.63
C PHE A 76 -7.11 -5.86 -0.70
N TRP A 77 -8.31 -5.32 -0.88
CA TRP A 77 -9.56 -5.83 -0.31
C TRP A 77 -10.38 -6.54 -1.38
N PRO A 78 -10.95 -7.72 -1.09
CA PRO A 78 -11.86 -8.40 -2.02
C PRO A 78 -13.26 -7.78 -2.09
N GLY A 79 -13.52 -6.70 -1.35
CA GLY A 79 -14.85 -6.11 -1.19
C GLY A 79 -15.71 -6.87 -0.18
N GLY A 80 -16.88 -6.33 0.15
CA GLY A 80 -17.83 -6.92 1.09
C GLY A 80 -17.34 -6.92 2.54
N GLY A 81 -17.76 -5.94 3.34
CA GLY A 81 -17.35 -5.84 4.75
C GLY A 81 -17.92 -4.66 5.53
N GLY A 82 -18.92 -3.94 5.01
CA GLY A 82 -19.51 -2.78 5.70
C GLY A 82 -18.59 -1.55 5.79
N ALA A 83 -17.51 -1.53 5.02
CA ALA A 83 -16.64 -0.39 4.83
C ALA A 83 -17.21 0.53 3.72
N PRO A 84 -16.85 1.83 3.67
CA PRO A 84 -17.38 2.75 2.67
C PRO A 84 -16.99 2.42 1.22
N VAL A 85 -16.08 1.46 1.00
CA VAL A 85 -15.80 0.86 -0.32
C VAL A 85 -16.36 -0.56 -0.32
N GLU A 86 -17.46 -0.76 -1.05
CA GLU A 86 -18.16 -2.06 -1.11
C GLU A 86 -17.51 -3.05 -2.09
N ASP A 87 -16.96 -2.52 -3.19
CA ASP A 87 -16.32 -3.30 -4.25
C ASP A 87 -14.88 -3.70 -3.89
N ALA A 88 -14.36 -4.70 -4.61
CA ALA A 88 -12.95 -5.04 -4.54
C ALA A 88 -12.08 -3.86 -4.99
N ALA A 89 -11.01 -3.58 -4.24
CA ALA A 89 -10.14 -2.46 -4.51
C ALA A 89 -8.73 -2.68 -3.99
N PHE A 90 -7.78 -2.00 -4.61
CA PHE A 90 -6.47 -1.76 -4.00
C PHE A 90 -6.51 -0.46 -3.24
N TYR A 91 -5.78 -0.41 -2.13
CA TYR A 91 -5.73 0.74 -1.25
C TYR A 91 -4.28 1.16 -0.98
N SER A 92 -4.07 2.41 -0.59
CA SER A 92 -2.78 2.89 -0.10
C SER A 92 -2.94 4.07 0.85
N TYR A 93 -2.19 4.06 1.94
CA TYR A 93 -2.19 5.11 2.94
C TYR A 93 -0.80 5.33 3.53
N ALA A 94 -0.65 6.45 4.24
CA ALA A 94 0.53 6.77 5.02
C ALA A 94 0.15 7.06 6.47
N TYR A 95 0.99 6.62 7.41
CA TYR A 95 0.86 6.98 8.82
C TYR A 95 2.20 7.50 9.36
N PRO A 96 2.23 8.70 9.99
CA PRO A 96 1.15 9.68 9.96
C PRO A 96 0.87 10.12 8.52
N THR A 97 -0.37 10.54 8.23
CA THR A 97 -0.70 11.06 6.90
C THR A 97 -0.01 12.42 6.72
N PRO A 98 0.89 12.59 5.72
CA PRO A 98 1.58 13.85 5.55
C PRO A 98 0.65 14.92 4.95
N ASP A 99 0.95 16.18 5.23
CA ASP A 99 0.20 17.31 4.67
C ASP A 99 0.25 17.28 3.15
N GLY A 100 -0.88 17.54 2.50
CA GLY A 100 -0.99 17.50 1.04
C GLY A 100 -1.21 16.11 0.44
N PHE A 101 -1.17 15.02 1.24
CA PHE A 101 -1.27 13.66 0.71
C PHE A 101 -2.58 13.40 -0.02
N ALA A 102 -3.71 13.86 0.54
CA ALA A 102 -5.03 13.73 -0.05
C ALA A 102 -5.18 14.43 -1.42
N GLN A 103 -4.32 15.42 -1.71
CA GLN A 103 -4.34 16.20 -2.94
C GLN A 103 -3.32 15.72 -3.98
N ALA A 104 -2.49 14.73 -3.62
CA ALA A 104 -1.47 14.22 -4.51
C ALA A 104 -2.10 13.59 -5.76
N LYS A 105 -1.51 13.91 -6.93
CA LYS A 105 -1.92 13.30 -8.20
C LYS A 105 -1.27 11.92 -8.30
N VAL A 106 -2.06 10.90 -7.99
CA VAL A 106 -1.65 9.51 -8.12
C VAL A 106 -2.10 8.93 -9.45
N LYS A 107 -1.58 7.75 -9.77
CA LYS A 107 -1.88 7.01 -10.98
C LYS A 107 -2.35 5.59 -10.63
N PRO A 108 -2.97 4.85 -11.56
CA PRO A 108 -3.51 5.31 -12.83
C PRO A 108 -4.65 6.33 -12.62
N GLU A 109 -5.16 6.96 -13.68
CA GLU A 109 -6.23 7.98 -13.61
C GLU A 109 -7.49 7.52 -12.85
N ALA A 110 -7.76 6.22 -12.85
CA ALA A 110 -8.88 5.63 -12.11
C ALA A 110 -8.69 5.61 -10.58
N ALA A 111 -7.47 5.88 -10.07
CA ALA A 111 -7.22 5.96 -8.65
C ALA A 111 -7.69 7.32 -8.07
N TYR A 112 -8.27 7.29 -6.88
CA TYR A 112 -8.81 8.48 -6.22
C TYR A 112 -8.59 8.44 -4.71
N PHE A 113 -8.65 9.58 -4.03
CA PHE A 113 -8.55 9.65 -2.57
C PHE A 113 -9.93 9.52 -1.92
N HIS A 114 -10.07 8.60 -0.96
CA HIS A 114 -11.30 8.40 -0.20
C HIS A 114 -11.20 9.10 1.16
N ALA A 115 -11.74 10.32 1.24
CA ALA A 115 -11.56 11.23 2.38
C ALA A 115 -11.95 10.64 3.75
N GLN A 116 -13.01 9.83 3.82
CA GLN A 116 -13.43 9.21 5.09
C GLN A 116 -12.49 8.11 5.57
N LEU A 117 -11.80 7.44 4.64
CA LEU A 117 -10.82 6.39 4.98
C LEU A 117 -9.44 7.02 5.22
N GLY A 118 -9.14 8.13 4.56
CA GLY A 118 -7.79 8.71 4.55
C GLY A 118 -6.84 7.97 3.62
N GLU A 119 -7.37 7.28 2.61
CA GLU A 119 -6.61 6.36 1.76
C GLU A 119 -6.86 6.62 0.27
N PHE A 120 -5.86 6.34 -0.56
CA PHE A 120 -6.05 6.19 -2.00
C PHE A 120 -6.67 4.85 -2.33
N ILE A 121 -7.63 4.84 -3.25
CA ILE A 121 -8.36 3.68 -3.71
C ILE A 121 -8.18 3.54 -5.22
N LEU A 122 -7.84 2.34 -5.67
CA LEU A 122 -7.88 1.93 -7.06
C LEU A 122 -8.91 0.80 -7.23
N PRO A 123 -10.05 1.06 -7.88
CA PRO A 123 -11.07 0.04 -8.11
C PRO A 123 -10.51 -1.17 -8.86
N TYR A 124 -10.77 -2.38 -8.35
CA TYR A 124 -10.31 -3.61 -8.99
C TYR A 124 -10.87 -3.76 -10.41
N ASP A 125 -12.10 -3.30 -10.64
CA ASP A 125 -12.76 -3.34 -11.94
C ASP A 125 -12.07 -2.47 -13.01
N ALA A 126 -11.55 -1.32 -12.60
CA ALA A 126 -10.71 -0.48 -13.47
C ALA A 126 -9.36 -1.17 -13.75
N LEU A 127 -8.72 -1.73 -12.72
CA LEU A 127 -7.45 -2.42 -12.86
C LEU A 127 -7.55 -3.64 -13.79
N ARG A 128 -8.53 -4.53 -13.59
CA ARG A 128 -8.68 -5.76 -14.38
C ARG A 128 -9.01 -5.49 -15.85
N SER A 129 -9.51 -4.30 -16.15
CA SER A 129 -9.86 -3.86 -17.51
C SER A 129 -8.73 -3.08 -18.18
N ALA A 130 -7.63 -2.81 -17.47
CA ALA A 130 -6.45 -2.16 -18.02
C ALA A 130 -5.75 -3.06 -19.04
N ARG A 131 -5.06 -2.43 -20.00
CA ARG A 131 -4.26 -3.15 -21.02
C ARG A 131 -3.15 -4.00 -20.39
N ASP A 132 -2.55 -3.50 -19.31
CA ASP A 132 -1.55 -4.19 -18.51
C ASP A 132 -1.88 -3.98 -17.01
N PRO A 133 -2.65 -4.90 -16.39
CA PRO A 133 -3.04 -4.78 -14.99
C PRO A 133 -1.86 -4.80 -14.03
N ASP A 134 -0.78 -5.50 -14.35
CA ASP A 134 0.40 -5.54 -13.47
C ASP A 134 1.12 -4.19 -13.45
N ALA A 135 1.31 -3.59 -14.64
CA ALA A 135 1.92 -2.28 -14.77
C ALA A 135 1.06 -1.21 -14.10
N ALA A 136 -0.25 -1.23 -14.30
CA ALA A 136 -1.18 -0.29 -13.67
C ALA A 136 -1.16 -0.40 -12.14
N LEU A 137 -1.12 -1.62 -11.59
CA LEU A 137 -1.02 -1.82 -10.15
C LEU A 137 0.33 -1.34 -9.61
N LEU A 138 1.42 -1.64 -10.31
CA LEU A 138 2.74 -1.14 -9.91
C LEU A 138 2.82 0.39 -9.96
N GLU A 139 2.19 1.03 -10.94
CA GLU A 139 2.12 2.49 -11.06
C GLU A 139 1.30 3.11 -9.91
N PHE A 140 0.23 2.45 -9.48
CA PHE A 140 -0.50 2.83 -8.26
C PHE A 140 0.37 2.76 -7.01
N LEU A 141 0.97 1.60 -6.75
CA LEU A 141 1.84 1.40 -5.58
C LEU A 141 3.00 2.41 -5.55
N GLN A 142 3.62 2.67 -6.70
CA GLN A 142 4.74 3.60 -6.78
C GLN A 142 4.29 5.05 -6.63
N SER A 143 3.23 5.48 -7.31
CA SER A 143 2.79 6.89 -7.25
C SER A 143 2.23 7.28 -5.89
N THR A 144 1.52 6.39 -5.19
CA THR A 144 1.06 6.66 -3.81
C THR A 144 2.21 6.65 -2.82
N TYR A 145 3.19 5.76 -2.99
CA TYR A 145 4.42 5.78 -2.19
C TYR A 145 5.25 7.04 -2.43
N ASP A 146 5.43 7.46 -3.69
CA ASP A 146 6.17 8.68 -4.04
C ASP A 146 5.52 9.89 -3.36
N ALA A 147 4.20 10.00 -3.43
CA ALA A 147 3.45 11.05 -2.74
C ALA A 147 3.69 11.02 -1.22
N ALA A 148 3.62 9.84 -0.59
CA ALA A 148 3.85 9.70 0.84
C ALA A 148 5.29 10.09 1.23
N ALA A 149 6.28 9.54 0.53
CA ALA A 149 7.69 9.72 0.82
C ALA A 149 8.17 11.16 0.56
N ASP A 150 7.70 11.80 -0.50
CA ASP A 150 8.05 13.19 -0.83
C ASP A 150 7.47 14.16 0.18
N LEU A 151 6.17 14.04 0.48
CA LEU A 151 5.46 14.94 1.40
C LEU A 151 5.87 14.74 2.86
N ALA A 152 6.22 13.51 3.25
CA ALA A 152 6.78 13.22 4.57
C ALA A 152 8.29 13.49 4.65
N HIS A 153 8.95 13.87 3.55
CA HIS A 153 10.40 14.10 3.49
C HIS A 153 11.22 12.90 3.97
N TRP A 154 10.93 11.72 3.46
CA TRP A 154 11.74 10.52 3.71
C TRP A 154 13.10 10.65 3.02
N ASP A 155 14.13 9.98 3.55
CA ASP A 155 15.44 9.88 2.88
C ASP A 155 15.39 8.88 1.73
N ARG A 156 14.73 9.29 0.64
CA ARG A 156 14.51 8.47 -0.54
C ARG A 156 15.81 7.95 -1.15
N LYS A 157 16.90 8.73 -1.07
CA LYS A 157 18.22 8.31 -1.60
C LYS A 157 18.80 7.14 -0.81
N ALA A 158 18.62 7.12 0.52
CA ALA A 158 19.05 5.99 1.35
C ALA A 158 18.08 4.80 1.27
N LEU A 159 16.81 5.05 0.95
CA LEU A 159 15.74 4.06 1.02
C LEU A 159 15.40 3.40 -0.31
N GLU A 160 15.79 3.95 -1.46
CA GLU A 160 15.35 3.47 -2.77
C GLU A 160 16.48 2.91 -3.63
N CYS A 161 16.11 1.99 -4.51
CA CYS A 161 16.95 1.55 -5.61
C CYS A 161 16.12 1.24 -6.86
N ALA A 162 16.78 0.94 -7.98
CA ALA A 162 16.10 0.44 -9.16
C ALA A 162 15.28 -0.82 -8.84
N LEU A 163 14.11 -0.96 -9.46
CA LEU A 163 13.29 -2.16 -9.34
C LEU A 163 14.08 -3.39 -9.79
N GLY A 164 14.02 -4.43 -8.96
CA GLY A 164 14.70 -5.69 -9.22
C GLY A 164 14.09 -6.47 -10.38
N ALA A 165 14.92 -7.34 -10.95
CA ALA A 165 14.51 -8.31 -11.95
C ALA A 165 14.71 -9.74 -11.39
N PRO A 166 13.75 -10.66 -11.60
CA PRO A 166 13.90 -12.05 -11.15
C PRO A 166 15.22 -12.66 -11.64
N GLY A 167 15.94 -13.31 -10.72
CA GLY A 167 17.22 -13.97 -11.02
C GLY A 167 18.40 -13.02 -11.27
N LYS A 168 18.24 -11.71 -11.12
CA LYS A 168 19.32 -10.73 -11.29
C LYS A 168 19.63 -10.02 -9.97
N VAL A 169 20.89 -10.09 -9.55
CA VAL A 169 21.39 -9.32 -8.40
C VAL A 169 21.46 -7.84 -8.76
N ARG A 170 21.12 -6.97 -7.81
CA ARG A 170 21.23 -5.52 -7.99
C ARG A 170 22.71 -5.11 -8.09
N PRO A 171 23.12 -4.28 -9.08
CA PRO A 171 24.44 -3.67 -9.08
C PRO A 171 24.55 -2.64 -7.93
N ILE A 172 25.72 -2.53 -7.32
CA ILE A 172 26.04 -1.55 -6.25
C ILE A 172 27.03 -0.54 -6.80
#